data_AF-M1BC71-F1
#
_entry.id   AF-M1BC71-F1
#
_cell.length_a   1.000
_cell.length_b   1.000
_cell.length_c   1.000
_cell.angle_alpha   90.00
_cell.angle_beta   90.00
_cell.angle_gamma   90.00
#
_symmetry.space_group_name_H-M   'P 1'
#
loop_
_entity.id
_entity.type
_entity.pdbx_description
1 polymer ?
#
loop_
_entity_poly.entity_id
_entity_poly.type
_entity_poly.pdbx_seq_one_letter_code
_entity_poly.pdbx_strand_id
1 'polypeptide(L)'
;MLTDYFSCLLPGRSSDSGDSVVADRNPVLLVSGLAGSILHSKSKKFGSFETRVWVRLLLAEHEFKKKLWSIYNPKTGYTEALDDSTEIVVPQDDYGLYAIDILDPSLMVKCVHLTGVYHFHDMIDMLVKCGYKKGTTLFGFGYDFRQSNRIDKAMNDLKEKLAAAYKASGGRKVDIISHSMGGLLIKCFISLYSDVFSKYVNKWITIATPFQGAPGCINDSLLTGVQFVDGFESNFFVSRWTMHQLVSLSWLGNLCKSPY
;
A
#
# COMPACT_ATOMS: atom_id res chain seq x y z
N MET A 1 -8.57 -40.97 10.94
CA MET A 1 -7.68 -39.82 11.19
C MET A 1 -6.22 -40.26 11.06
N LEU A 2 -5.82 -40.74 9.87
CA LEU A 2 -4.42 -41.11 9.52
C LEU A 2 -4.24 -41.48 8.02
N THR A 3 -5.29 -41.47 7.21
CA THR A 3 -5.22 -41.81 5.77
C THR A 3 -4.88 -40.64 4.83
N ASP A 4 -4.97 -39.39 5.28
CA ASP A 4 -4.77 -38.21 4.40
C ASP A 4 -3.34 -37.65 4.38
N TYR A 5 -2.41 -38.23 5.17
CA TYR A 5 -1.03 -37.73 5.26
C TYR A 5 -0.06 -38.37 4.25
N PHE A 6 -0.48 -39.42 3.54
CA PHE A 6 0.45 -40.23 2.73
C PHE A 6 0.41 -39.99 1.21
N SER A 7 -0.46 -39.13 0.68
CA SER A 7 -0.51 -38.90 -0.78
C SER A 7 0.58 -37.96 -1.32
N CYS A 8 1.38 -37.33 -0.44
CA CYS A 8 2.39 -36.34 -0.84
C CYS A 8 3.79 -36.92 -1.16
N LEU A 9 4.01 -38.23 -1.11
CA LEU A 9 5.38 -38.80 -1.14
C LEU A 9 5.70 -39.81 -2.26
N LEU A 10 4.92 -39.87 -3.35
CA LEU A 10 5.31 -40.67 -4.53
C LEU A 10 5.20 -39.88 -5.83
N PRO A 11 6.26 -39.85 -6.68
CA PRO A 11 6.19 -39.20 -7.98
C PRO A 11 5.44 -40.10 -8.95
N GLY A 12 4.15 -39.81 -9.14
CA GLY A 12 3.35 -40.38 -10.22
C GLY A 12 3.85 -39.86 -11.57
N ARG A 13 4.39 -40.76 -12.39
CA ARG A 13 4.84 -40.51 -13.75
C ARG A 13 3.62 -40.37 -14.66
N SER A 14 3.21 -39.16 -14.98
CA SER A 14 2.30 -38.87 -16.10
C SER A 14 2.99 -37.88 -17.04
N SER A 15 3.36 -38.39 -18.22
CA SER A 15 3.62 -37.59 -19.40
C SER A 15 2.32 -36.89 -19.80
N ASP A 16 2.24 -35.58 -19.60
CA ASP A 16 1.24 -34.79 -20.30
C ASP A 16 1.75 -33.38 -20.62
N SER A 17 1.38 -32.94 -21.80
CA SER A 17 1.83 -31.75 -22.49
C SER A 17 1.61 -30.45 -21.70
N GLY A 18 2.69 -29.70 -21.47
CA GLY A 18 2.88 -28.32 -21.96
C GLY A 18 1.87 -27.20 -21.67
N ASP A 19 0.75 -27.43 -20.98
CA ASP A 19 -0.16 -26.37 -20.55
C ASP A 19 -0.17 -26.35 -19.02
N SER A 20 0.38 -25.28 -18.45
CA SER A 20 0.34 -25.07 -17.01
C SER A 20 -1.12 -25.01 -16.58
N VAL A 21 -1.62 -26.06 -15.92
CA VAL A 21 -2.93 -26.04 -15.25
C VAL A 21 -2.89 -24.83 -14.31
N VAL A 22 -3.59 -23.77 -14.69
CA VAL A 22 -3.70 -22.56 -13.87
C VAL A 22 -4.39 -23.04 -12.61
N ALA A 23 -3.65 -23.09 -11.49
CA ALA A 23 -4.23 -23.48 -10.22
C ALA A 23 -5.52 -22.69 -10.01
N ASP A 24 -6.63 -23.40 -9.76
CA ASP A 24 -7.94 -22.80 -9.55
C ASP A 24 -7.99 -22.05 -8.21
N ARG A 25 -7.30 -20.91 -8.19
CA ARG A 25 -7.17 -20.03 -7.04
C ARG A 25 -7.92 -18.75 -7.35
N ASN A 26 -8.68 -18.26 -6.38
CA ASN A 26 -9.27 -16.94 -6.48
C ASN A 26 -8.15 -15.89 -6.61
N PRO A 27 -8.30 -14.90 -7.49
CA PRO A 27 -7.36 -13.81 -7.59
C PRO A 27 -7.30 -13.01 -6.29
N VAL A 28 -6.13 -12.49 -5.94
CA VAL A 28 -5.87 -11.77 -4.69
C VAL A 28 -5.41 -10.34 -4.99
N LEU A 29 -5.98 -9.38 -4.27
CA LEU A 29 -5.54 -7.98 -4.24
C LEU A 29 -5.00 -7.64 -2.86
N LEU A 30 -3.71 -7.30 -2.79
CA LEU A 30 -3.04 -6.84 -1.58
C LEU A 30 -3.20 -5.32 -1.44
N VAL A 31 -3.61 -4.84 -0.27
CA VAL A 31 -3.86 -3.42 0.01
C VAL A 31 -3.02 -2.98 1.20
N SER A 32 -2.13 -2.02 0.97
CA SER A 32 -1.17 -1.59 2.00
C SER A 32 -1.77 -0.72 3.10
N GLY A 33 -1.03 -0.58 4.20
CA GLY A 33 -1.38 0.30 5.31
C GLY A 33 -0.84 1.72 5.17
N LEU A 34 -0.97 2.50 6.24
CA LEU A 34 -0.33 3.80 6.38
C LEU A 34 1.17 3.65 6.17
N ALA A 35 1.78 4.54 5.37
CA ALA A 35 3.20 4.51 5.03
C ALA A 35 3.69 3.24 4.28
N GLY A 36 2.80 2.30 3.94
CA GLY A 36 3.11 1.03 3.29
C GLY A 36 3.12 1.05 1.76
N SER A 37 3.15 2.23 1.14
CA SER A 37 3.24 2.40 -0.32
C SER A 37 4.41 3.28 -0.70
N ILE A 38 5.16 2.92 -1.73
CA ILE A 38 6.15 3.81 -2.36
C ILE A 38 5.44 5.02 -2.97
N LEU A 39 6.00 6.21 -2.75
CA LEU A 39 5.57 7.46 -3.39
C LEU A 39 6.72 8.03 -4.24
N HIS A 40 6.39 8.42 -5.46
CA HIS A 40 7.27 9.17 -6.36
C HIS A 40 6.78 10.62 -6.46
N SER A 41 7.73 11.55 -6.63
CA SER A 41 7.47 12.92 -7.06
C SER A 41 7.78 13.01 -8.55
N LYS A 42 6.81 13.47 -9.32
CA LYS A 42 6.89 13.67 -10.76
C LYS A 42 6.90 15.16 -11.07
N SER A 43 7.90 15.63 -11.81
CA SER A 43 7.95 17.04 -12.20
C SER A 43 6.89 17.38 -13.25
N LYS A 44 6.20 18.50 -13.06
CA LYS A 44 5.23 19.04 -14.03
C LYS A 44 5.89 19.72 -15.25
N LYS A 45 7.22 19.92 -15.23
CA LYS A 45 7.97 20.52 -16.35
C LYS A 45 8.26 19.49 -17.44
N PHE A 46 8.42 19.96 -18.69
CA PHE A 46 8.73 19.14 -19.86
C PHE A 46 9.99 18.29 -19.59
N GLY A 47 9.85 16.96 -19.63
CA GLY A 47 10.91 16.00 -19.32
C GLY A 47 10.64 15.04 -18.15
N SER A 48 9.49 15.13 -17.48
CA SER A 48 8.87 14.10 -16.60
C SER A 48 9.84 13.13 -15.88
N PHE A 49 10.78 13.66 -15.11
CA PHE A 49 11.58 12.83 -14.21
C PHE A 49 10.76 12.46 -12.98
N GLU A 50 10.71 11.16 -12.68
CA GLU A 50 10.14 10.64 -11.44
C GLU A 50 11.25 10.34 -10.45
N THR A 51 11.11 10.85 -9.23
CA THR A 51 12.05 10.60 -8.14
C THR A 51 11.30 9.96 -6.98
N ARG A 52 11.78 8.83 -6.47
CA ARG A 52 11.21 8.23 -5.26
C ARG A 52 11.40 9.18 -4.09
N VAL A 53 10.33 9.51 -3.40
CA VAL A 53 10.32 10.39 -2.22
C VAL A 53 9.93 9.65 -0.94
N TRP A 54 9.28 8.48 -1.05
CA TRP A 54 8.97 7.59 0.07
C TRP A 54 8.97 6.12 -0.38
N VAL A 55 9.51 5.16 0.35
CA VAL A 55 10.45 5.31 1.48
C VAL A 55 11.85 5.57 0.90
N ARG A 56 12.66 6.39 1.59
CA ARG A 56 14.10 6.53 1.32
C ARG A 56 14.86 6.42 2.62
N LEU A 57 16.02 5.77 2.60
CA LEU A 57 16.99 5.81 3.69
C LEU A 57 18.07 6.89 3.52
N LEU A 58 18.39 7.25 2.27
CA LEU A 58 19.38 8.27 1.96
C LEU A 58 18.72 9.59 1.58
N LEU A 59 19.17 10.69 2.18
CA LEU A 59 18.61 12.05 2.01
C LEU A 59 17.10 12.13 2.26
N ALA A 60 16.56 11.19 3.04
CA ALA A 60 15.13 11.06 3.33
C ALA A 60 14.56 12.37 3.85
N GLU A 61 15.23 13.00 4.82
CA GLU A 61 14.75 14.23 5.44
C GLU A 61 14.72 15.43 4.47
N HIS A 62 15.74 15.60 3.63
CA HIS A 62 15.80 16.72 2.69
C HIS A 62 14.69 16.62 1.63
N GLU A 63 14.55 15.45 1.01
CA GLU A 63 13.57 15.23 -0.05
C GLU A 63 12.15 15.17 0.49
N PHE A 64 11.96 14.59 1.67
CA PHE A 64 10.67 14.57 2.35
C PHE A 64 10.21 15.99 2.69
N LYS A 65 11.06 16.82 3.32
CA LYS A 65 10.72 18.22 3.64
C LYS A 65 10.47 19.05 2.39
N LYS A 66 11.21 18.80 1.31
CA LYS A 66 11.08 19.58 0.07
C LYS A 66 9.86 19.19 -0.77
N LYS A 67 9.50 17.90 -0.80
CA LYS A 67 8.52 17.36 -1.76
C LYS A 67 7.25 16.78 -1.14
N LEU A 68 7.30 16.32 0.11
CA LEU A 68 6.17 15.65 0.76
C LEU A 68 5.52 16.50 1.86
N TRP A 69 6.10 17.66 2.20
CA TRP A 69 5.48 18.58 3.13
C TRP A 69 4.22 19.18 2.51
N SER A 70 3.09 18.96 3.20
CA SER A 70 1.77 19.27 2.67
C SER A 70 0.92 20.04 3.68
N ILE A 71 -0.04 20.80 3.15
CA ILE A 71 -1.08 21.49 3.91
C ILE A 71 -2.44 20.97 3.47
N TYR A 72 -3.35 20.81 4.43
CA TYR A 72 -4.73 20.47 4.13
C TYR A 72 -5.49 21.67 3.54
N ASN A 73 -6.11 21.47 2.38
CA ASN A 73 -6.96 22.45 1.72
C ASN A 73 -8.44 22.13 2.01
N PRO A 74 -9.14 22.92 2.84
CA PRO A 74 -10.51 22.63 3.24
C PRO A 74 -11.53 22.81 2.11
N LYS A 75 -11.18 23.52 1.02
CA LYS A 75 -12.09 23.69 -0.12
C LYS A 75 -12.13 22.44 -1.00
N THR A 76 -10.97 21.80 -1.18
CA THR A 76 -10.82 20.62 -2.03
C THR A 76 -10.93 19.32 -1.22
N GLY A 77 -10.63 19.37 0.08
CA GLY A 77 -10.52 18.19 0.94
C GLY A 77 -9.21 17.41 0.75
N TYR A 78 -8.29 17.93 -0.05
CA TYR A 78 -7.00 17.30 -0.35
C TYR A 78 -5.89 17.82 0.56
N THR A 79 -4.93 16.95 0.84
CA THR A 79 -3.64 17.31 1.43
C THR A 79 -2.67 17.64 0.29
N GLU A 80 -2.45 18.93 0.05
CA GLU A 80 -1.72 19.45 -1.10
C GLU A 80 -0.25 19.72 -0.73
N ALA A 81 0.69 19.26 -1.55
CA ALA A 81 2.12 19.51 -1.32
C ALA A 81 2.42 21.01 -1.47
N LEU A 82 3.34 21.53 -0.66
CA LEU A 82 3.77 22.93 -0.72
C LEU A 82 4.49 23.27 -2.03
N ASP A 83 5.15 22.29 -2.64
CA ASP A 83 5.80 22.42 -3.94
C ASP A 83 4.81 22.16 -5.08
N ASP A 84 4.36 23.24 -5.71
CA ASP A 84 3.42 23.20 -6.84
C ASP A 84 4.04 22.68 -8.13
N SER A 85 5.37 22.58 -8.21
CA SER A 85 6.10 22.15 -9.40
C SER A 85 6.12 20.64 -9.62
N THR A 86 5.63 19.88 -8.63
CA THR A 86 5.60 18.42 -8.68
C THR A 86 4.23 17.85 -8.32
N GLU A 87 4.00 16.63 -8.76
CA GLU A 87 2.84 15.82 -8.40
C GLU A 87 3.32 14.56 -7.70
N ILE A 88 2.60 14.13 -6.65
CA ILE A 88 2.90 12.90 -5.95
C ILE A 88 2.10 11.76 -6.58
N VAL A 89 2.80 10.73 -7.01
CA VAL A 89 2.24 9.57 -7.70
C VAL A 89 2.65 8.28 -7.01
N VAL A 90 1.77 7.29 -7.06
CA VAL A 90 2.04 5.94 -6.57
C VAL A 90 2.39 5.06 -7.77
N PRO A 91 3.57 4.42 -7.80
CA PRO A 91 3.96 3.54 -8.89
C PRO A 91 2.94 2.42 -9.13
N GLN A 92 2.65 2.13 -10.40
CA GLN A 92 1.75 1.03 -10.79
C GLN A 92 2.47 -0.18 -11.37
N ASP A 93 3.82 -0.14 -11.38
CA ASP A 93 4.68 -1.20 -11.84
C ASP A 93 4.39 -2.54 -11.15
N ASP A 94 4.69 -3.62 -11.85
CA ASP A 94 4.42 -4.99 -11.40
C ASP A 94 2.98 -5.16 -10.91
N TYR A 95 2.03 -4.57 -11.64
CA TYR A 95 0.60 -4.61 -11.33
C TYR A 95 0.29 -4.05 -9.93
N GLY A 96 1.00 -2.99 -9.54
CA GLY A 96 0.92 -2.33 -8.24
C GLY A 96 1.56 -3.08 -7.08
N LEU A 97 2.19 -4.24 -7.34
CA LEU A 97 2.93 -4.98 -6.32
C LEU A 97 4.23 -4.26 -5.96
N TYR A 98 4.92 -3.66 -6.94
CA TYR A 98 6.16 -2.93 -6.70
C TYR A 98 6.01 -1.86 -5.62
N ALA A 99 4.89 -1.12 -5.63
CA ALA A 99 4.63 -0.07 -4.67
C ALA A 99 4.51 -0.56 -3.22
N ILE A 100 4.21 -1.84 -2.99
CA ILE A 100 3.91 -2.38 -1.65
C ILE A 100 4.86 -3.52 -1.24
N ASP A 101 5.79 -3.91 -2.11
CA ASP A 101 6.70 -5.05 -1.93
C ASP A 101 7.83 -4.72 -0.93
N ILE A 102 8.89 -4.04 -1.40
CA ILE A 102 10.01 -3.55 -0.60
C ILE A 102 10.00 -2.02 -0.70
N LEU A 103 9.80 -1.32 0.42
CA LEU A 103 9.57 0.12 0.42
C LEU A 103 10.82 0.95 0.08
N ASP A 104 12.02 0.42 0.36
CA ASP A 104 13.29 0.93 -0.17
C ASP A 104 14.04 -0.18 -0.95
N PRO A 105 13.85 -0.29 -2.27
CA PRO A 105 14.49 -1.32 -3.08
C PRO A 105 15.96 -1.01 -3.45
N SER A 106 16.67 -0.16 -2.69
CA SER A 106 18.09 0.13 -2.96
C SER A 106 18.99 -1.10 -2.79
N LEU A 107 20.06 -1.17 -3.60
CA LEU A 107 21.00 -2.29 -3.58
C LEU A 107 21.57 -2.53 -2.18
N MET A 108 21.94 -1.47 -1.47
CA MET A 108 22.45 -1.55 -0.10
C MET A 108 21.46 -2.24 0.84
N VAL A 109 20.17 -1.87 0.78
CA VAL A 109 19.12 -2.46 1.61
C VAL A 109 18.88 -3.93 1.28
N LYS A 110 18.93 -4.28 0.00
CA LYS A 110 18.83 -5.68 -0.43
C LYS A 110 20.04 -6.50 0.03
N CYS A 111 21.25 -5.94 -0.05
CA CYS A 111 22.48 -6.60 0.40
C CYS A 111 22.52 -6.80 1.93
N VAL A 112 22.06 -5.81 2.70
CA VAL A 112 22.04 -5.88 4.18
C VAL A 112 20.80 -6.62 4.71
N HIS A 113 19.83 -6.90 3.84
CA HIS A 113 18.55 -7.53 4.18
C HIS A 113 17.84 -6.82 5.35
N LEU A 114 17.66 -5.50 5.20
CA LEU A 114 16.98 -4.69 6.20
C LEU A 114 15.47 -4.99 6.20
N THR A 115 15.06 -6.01 6.96
CA THR A 115 13.68 -6.53 6.98
C THR A 115 12.64 -5.45 7.33
N GLY A 116 13.03 -4.38 8.04
CA GLY A 116 12.16 -3.25 8.38
C GLY A 116 11.53 -2.52 7.18
N VAL A 117 12.04 -2.69 5.95
CA VAL A 117 11.43 -2.13 4.73
C VAL A 117 10.74 -3.17 3.85
N TYR A 118 10.80 -4.45 4.21
CA TYR A 118 10.14 -5.53 3.49
C TYR A 118 8.69 -5.57 3.95
N HIS A 119 7.77 -5.01 3.16
CA HIS A 119 6.39 -4.80 3.60
C HIS A 119 5.49 -5.98 3.24
N PHE A 120 5.16 -6.18 1.97
CA PHE A 120 4.44 -7.38 1.51
C PHE A 120 5.36 -8.44 0.90
N HIS A 121 6.68 -8.21 0.85
CA HIS A 121 7.63 -9.09 0.16
C HIS A 121 7.44 -10.57 0.48
N ASP A 122 7.50 -10.96 1.75
CA ASP A 122 7.38 -12.36 2.15
C ASP A 122 6.02 -12.96 1.79
N MET A 123 4.95 -12.15 1.85
CA MET A 123 3.61 -12.58 1.47
C MET A 123 3.50 -12.76 -0.05
N ILE A 124 4.05 -11.84 -0.84
CA ILE A 124 4.09 -11.93 -2.31
C ILE A 124 4.88 -13.17 -2.71
N ASP A 125 6.06 -13.39 -2.14
CA ASP A 125 6.91 -14.55 -2.40
C ASP A 125 6.22 -15.86 -2.02
N MET A 126 5.54 -15.91 -0.86
CA MET A 126 4.77 -17.07 -0.44
C MET A 126 3.61 -17.35 -1.40
N LEU A 127 2.84 -16.33 -1.80
CA LEU A 127 1.72 -16.50 -2.74
C LEU A 127 2.22 -16.97 -4.11
N VAL A 128 3.32 -16.42 -4.62
CA VAL A 128 3.94 -16.88 -5.87
C VAL A 128 4.39 -18.34 -5.76
N LYS A 129 5.04 -18.74 -4.65
CA LYS A 129 5.40 -20.15 -4.39
C LYS A 129 4.18 -21.06 -4.30
N CYS A 130 3.04 -20.55 -3.85
CA CYS A 130 1.74 -21.24 -3.85
C CYS A 130 1.05 -21.29 -5.23
N GLY A 131 1.68 -20.77 -6.29
CA GLY A 131 1.19 -20.86 -7.67
C GLY A 131 0.39 -19.62 -8.15
N TYR A 132 0.39 -18.53 -7.38
CA TYR A 132 -0.20 -17.27 -7.85
C TYR A 132 0.68 -16.61 -8.92
N LYS A 133 0.04 -16.02 -9.95
CA LYS A 133 0.72 -15.33 -11.05
C LYS A 133 0.47 -13.83 -10.97
N LYS A 134 1.55 -13.05 -10.84
CA LYS A 134 1.49 -11.57 -10.86
C LYS A 134 0.79 -11.10 -12.14
N GLY A 135 -0.17 -10.18 -12.00
CA GLY A 135 -0.94 -9.64 -13.13
C GLY A 135 -2.05 -10.53 -13.68
N THR A 136 -2.19 -11.77 -13.18
CA THR A 136 -3.32 -12.65 -13.54
C THR A 136 -4.14 -13.02 -12.32
N THR A 137 -3.50 -13.44 -11.23
CA THR A 137 -4.17 -13.83 -9.98
C THR A 137 -3.60 -13.12 -8.76
N LEU A 138 -2.54 -12.32 -8.90
CA LEU A 138 -1.96 -11.55 -7.80
C LEU A 138 -1.73 -10.10 -8.22
N PHE A 139 -2.25 -9.18 -7.42
CA PHE A 139 -2.24 -7.75 -7.68
C PHE A 139 -1.93 -6.99 -6.40
N GLY A 140 -1.30 -5.81 -6.54
CA GLY A 140 -1.05 -4.90 -5.43
C GLY A 140 -1.77 -3.58 -5.61
N PHE A 141 -2.15 -2.96 -4.49
CA PHE A 141 -2.75 -1.65 -4.44
C PHE A 141 -2.08 -0.82 -3.34
N GLY A 142 -1.17 0.05 -3.76
CA GLY A 142 -0.69 1.16 -2.97
C GLY A 142 -1.51 2.42 -3.26
N TYR A 143 -1.52 3.36 -2.31
CA TYR A 143 -2.22 4.64 -2.44
C TYR A 143 -1.44 5.76 -1.74
N ASP A 144 -1.78 7.02 -2.03
CA ASP A 144 -1.22 8.15 -1.29
C ASP A 144 -1.81 8.17 0.13
N PHE A 145 -1.12 7.50 1.04
CA PHE A 145 -1.52 7.33 2.44
C PHE A 145 -1.58 8.63 3.24
N ARG A 146 -1.12 9.77 2.67
CA ARG A 146 -1.26 11.10 3.28
C ARG A 146 -2.67 11.66 3.12
N GLN A 147 -3.43 11.15 2.14
CA GLN A 147 -4.79 11.60 1.90
C GLN A 147 -5.79 10.89 2.83
N SER A 148 -6.97 11.48 2.95
CA SER A 148 -8.10 10.83 3.61
C SER A 148 -8.42 9.47 2.94
N ASN A 149 -8.76 8.46 3.74
CA ASN A 149 -9.24 7.16 3.24
C ASN A 149 -10.57 7.26 2.46
N ARG A 150 -11.21 8.43 2.43
CA ARG A 150 -12.44 8.70 1.67
C ARG A 150 -12.20 9.58 0.45
N ILE A 151 -10.94 9.91 0.14
CA ILE A 151 -10.64 10.82 -0.96
C ILE A 151 -11.04 10.18 -2.29
N ASP A 152 -11.72 10.95 -3.15
CA ASP A 152 -12.31 10.44 -4.39
C ASP A 152 -11.28 9.74 -5.28
N LYS A 153 -10.06 10.31 -5.36
CA LYS A 153 -8.98 9.72 -6.16
C LYS A 153 -8.68 8.28 -5.74
N ALA A 154 -8.47 8.02 -4.44
CA ALA A 154 -8.15 6.67 -3.96
C ALA A 154 -9.31 5.69 -4.14
N MET A 155 -10.55 6.17 -3.99
CA MET A 155 -11.75 5.35 -4.21
C MET A 155 -11.91 4.98 -5.70
N ASN A 156 -11.70 5.93 -6.60
CA ASN A 156 -11.76 5.71 -8.05
C ASN A 156 -10.63 4.79 -8.51
N ASP A 157 -9.39 5.03 -8.05
CA ASP A 157 -8.24 4.17 -8.35
C ASP A 157 -8.49 2.72 -7.88
N LEU A 158 -9.08 2.52 -6.69
CA LEU A 158 -9.42 1.19 -6.17
C LEU A 158 -10.51 0.51 -7.01
N LYS A 159 -11.53 1.26 -7.44
CA LYS A 159 -12.59 0.77 -8.33
C LYS A 159 -12.01 0.31 -9.67
N GLU A 160 -11.15 1.10 -10.28
CA GLU A 160 -10.46 0.76 -11.52
C GLU A 160 -9.57 -0.48 -11.34
N LYS A 161 -8.85 -0.54 -10.22
CA LYS A 161 -7.99 -1.69 -9.90
C LYS A 161 -8.77 -2.99 -9.77
N LEU A 162 -9.90 -2.97 -9.07
CA LEU A 162 -10.78 -4.12 -8.92
C LEU A 162 -11.36 -4.58 -10.27
N ALA A 163 -11.79 -3.63 -11.11
CA ALA A 163 -12.29 -3.94 -12.45
C ALA A 163 -11.19 -4.56 -13.34
N ALA A 164 -9.97 -4.01 -13.29
CA ALA A 164 -8.83 -4.53 -14.03
C ALA A 164 -8.44 -5.94 -13.55
N ALA A 165 -8.34 -6.15 -12.24
CA ALA A 165 -8.03 -7.45 -11.65
C ALA A 165 -9.10 -8.50 -12.00
N TYR A 166 -10.37 -8.15 -11.91
CA TYR A 166 -11.49 -9.02 -12.30
C TYR A 166 -11.40 -9.46 -13.76
N LYS A 167 -11.13 -8.52 -14.67
CA LYS A 167 -10.96 -8.81 -16.10
C LYS A 167 -9.74 -9.70 -16.36
N ALA A 168 -8.59 -9.36 -15.77
CA ALA A 168 -7.35 -10.13 -15.89
C ALA A 168 -7.47 -11.56 -15.34
N SER A 169 -8.38 -11.76 -14.39
CA SER A 169 -8.64 -13.06 -13.74
C SER A 169 -9.71 -13.91 -14.45
N GLY A 170 -10.11 -13.54 -15.67
CA GLY A 170 -11.14 -14.25 -16.43
C GLY A 170 -12.56 -14.07 -15.89
N GLY A 171 -12.84 -12.94 -15.23
CA GLY A 171 -14.17 -12.67 -14.66
C GLY A 171 -14.41 -13.32 -13.28
N ARG A 172 -13.35 -13.76 -12.61
CA ARG A 172 -13.43 -14.24 -11.23
C ARG A 172 -13.35 -13.09 -10.25
N LYS A 173 -14.20 -13.13 -9.21
CA LYS A 173 -14.19 -12.18 -8.10
C LYS A 173 -12.87 -12.28 -7.32
N VAL A 174 -12.44 -11.15 -6.77
CA VAL A 174 -11.14 -10.98 -6.11
C VAL A 174 -11.26 -11.10 -4.61
N ASP A 175 -10.32 -11.79 -3.99
CA ASP A 175 -10.12 -11.82 -2.54
C ASP A 175 -9.19 -10.67 -2.14
N ILE A 176 -9.65 -9.77 -1.28
CA ILE A 176 -8.85 -8.63 -0.79
C ILE A 176 -8.13 -9.03 0.49
N ILE A 177 -6.83 -8.75 0.58
CA ILE A 177 -6.06 -8.82 1.82
C ILE A 177 -5.55 -7.41 2.13
N SER A 178 -6.05 -6.80 3.20
CA SER A 178 -5.66 -5.45 3.60
C SER A 178 -4.91 -5.44 4.92
N HIS A 179 -3.89 -4.61 5.04
CA HIS A 179 -3.12 -4.43 6.27
C HIS A 179 -3.38 -3.07 6.93
N SER A 180 -3.54 -3.06 8.26
CA SER A 180 -3.62 -1.85 9.08
C SER A 180 -4.62 -0.82 8.53
N MET A 181 -4.20 0.42 8.26
CA MET A 181 -5.06 1.49 7.72
C MET A 181 -5.69 1.13 6.36
N GLY A 182 -5.09 0.23 5.58
CA GLY A 182 -5.68 -0.26 4.33
C GLY A 182 -7.03 -0.92 4.54
N GLY A 183 -7.28 -1.54 5.70
CA GLY A 183 -8.60 -2.07 6.02
C GLY A 183 -9.63 -0.97 6.28
N LEU A 184 -9.23 0.20 6.79
CA LEU A 184 -10.12 1.35 6.92
C LEU A 184 -10.46 1.95 5.54
N LEU A 185 -9.50 1.97 4.61
CA LEU A 185 -9.74 2.33 3.21
C LEU A 185 -10.82 1.43 2.59
N ILE A 186 -10.69 0.12 2.73
CA ILE A 186 -11.68 -0.84 2.22
C ILE A 186 -13.04 -0.67 2.91
N LYS A 187 -13.06 -0.43 4.23
CA LYS A 187 -14.31 -0.12 4.96
C LYS A 187 -15.01 1.11 4.39
N CYS A 188 -14.27 2.19 4.13
CA CYS A 188 -14.80 3.39 3.49
C CYS A 188 -15.33 3.10 2.09
N PHE A 189 -14.60 2.32 1.30
CA PHE A 189 -15.01 1.91 -0.04
C PHE A 189 -16.32 1.11 -0.03
N ILE A 190 -16.48 0.16 0.90
CA ILE A 190 -17.74 -0.60 1.07
C ILE A 190 -18.91 0.33 1.37
N SER A 191 -18.71 1.33 2.24
CA SER A 191 -19.78 2.29 2.59
C SER A 191 -20.19 3.20 1.43
N LEU A 192 -19.26 3.54 0.53
CA LEU A 192 -19.51 4.47 -0.58
C LEU A 192 -19.90 3.75 -1.88
N TYR A 193 -19.40 2.54 -2.12
CA TYR A 193 -19.50 1.78 -3.38
C TYR A 193 -19.81 0.30 -3.13
N SER A 194 -20.85 0.03 -2.33
CA SER A 194 -21.24 -1.32 -1.92
C SER A 194 -21.62 -2.25 -3.09
N ASP A 195 -22.20 -1.69 -4.15
CA ASP A 195 -22.57 -2.36 -5.39
C ASP A 195 -21.32 -2.83 -6.16
N VAL A 196 -20.33 -1.94 -6.29
CA VAL A 196 -19.04 -2.23 -6.92
C VAL A 196 -18.29 -3.29 -6.13
N PHE A 197 -18.24 -3.16 -4.80
CA PHE A 197 -17.61 -4.14 -3.93
C PHE A 197 -18.26 -5.52 -4.10
N SER A 198 -19.58 -5.60 -4.02
CA SER A 198 -20.32 -6.86 -4.16
C SER A 198 -20.15 -7.51 -5.54
N LYS A 199 -19.97 -6.70 -6.58
CA LYS A 199 -19.72 -7.16 -7.95
C LYS A 199 -18.34 -7.79 -8.10
N TYR A 200 -17.29 -7.15 -7.58
CA TYR A 200 -15.90 -7.53 -7.87
C TYR A 200 -15.22 -8.34 -6.77
N VAL A 201 -15.69 -8.28 -5.53
CA VAL A 201 -15.01 -8.86 -4.36
C VAL A 201 -15.73 -10.12 -3.87
N ASN A 202 -14.96 -11.17 -3.61
CA ASN A 202 -15.45 -12.44 -3.07
C ASN A 202 -15.30 -12.50 -1.55
N LYS A 203 -14.08 -12.29 -1.05
CA LYS A 203 -13.78 -12.23 0.39
C LYS A 203 -12.90 -11.02 0.71
N TRP A 204 -12.99 -10.57 1.95
CA TRP A 204 -12.10 -9.55 2.48
C TRP A 204 -11.46 -10.04 3.78
N ILE A 205 -10.14 -10.14 3.76
CA ILE A 205 -9.29 -10.54 4.87
C ILE A 205 -8.57 -9.30 5.38
N THR A 206 -8.61 -9.10 6.69
CA THR A 206 -7.98 -7.95 7.36
C THR A 206 -6.88 -8.39 8.31
N ILE A 207 -5.75 -7.70 8.26
CA ILE A 207 -4.60 -7.97 9.12
C ILE A 207 -4.35 -6.70 9.93
N ALA A 208 -4.53 -6.78 11.25
CA ALA A 208 -4.27 -5.68 12.19
C ALA A 208 -5.00 -4.37 11.86
N THR A 209 -6.20 -4.43 11.28
CA THR A 209 -6.98 -3.21 10.95
C THR A 209 -7.53 -2.55 12.21
N PRO A 210 -7.20 -1.28 12.49
CA PRO A 210 -7.70 -0.57 13.66
C PRO A 210 -9.12 -0.04 13.41
N PHE A 211 -10.13 -0.93 13.39
CA PHE A 211 -11.52 -0.58 13.07
C PHE A 211 -12.14 0.51 13.94
N GLN A 212 -11.66 0.64 15.18
CA GLN A 212 -12.06 1.64 16.17
C GLN A 212 -11.01 2.75 16.35
N GLY A 213 -10.02 2.82 15.45
CA GLY A 213 -8.88 3.73 15.56
C GLY A 213 -7.75 3.18 16.44
N ALA A 214 -6.68 3.96 16.52
CA ALA A 214 -5.49 3.66 17.32
C ALA A 214 -5.08 4.93 18.11
N PRO A 215 -5.86 5.31 19.15
CA PRO A 215 -5.71 6.61 19.80
C PRO A 215 -4.33 6.82 20.42
N GLY A 216 -3.70 5.77 20.96
CA GLY A 216 -2.33 5.86 21.50
C GLY A 216 -1.31 6.27 20.44
N CYS A 217 -1.29 5.56 19.30
CA CYS A 217 -0.39 5.88 18.18
C CYS A 217 -0.64 7.29 17.63
N ILE A 218 -1.91 7.70 17.52
CA ILE A 218 -2.28 9.04 17.04
C ILE A 218 -1.80 10.11 18.04
N ASN A 219 -2.02 9.91 19.34
CA ASN A 219 -1.62 10.86 20.37
C ASN A 219 -0.09 11.00 20.44
N ASP A 220 0.63 9.88 20.39
CA ASP A 220 2.11 9.88 20.37
C ASP A 220 2.66 10.55 19.10
N SER A 221 2.03 10.30 17.94
CA SER A 221 2.35 10.97 16.68
C SER A 221 2.19 12.49 16.78
N LEU A 222 1.09 12.94 17.37
CA LEU A 222 0.75 14.36 17.50
C LEU A 222 1.61 15.08 18.54
N LEU A 223 1.96 14.41 19.64
CA LEU A 223 2.72 15.04 20.73
C LEU A 223 4.23 14.98 20.50
N THR A 224 4.73 13.88 19.95
CA THR A 224 6.16 13.58 19.92
C THR A 224 6.69 13.19 18.54
N GLY A 225 5.81 13.00 17.55
CA GLY A 225 6.14 12.40 16.27
C GLY A 225 6.24 10.88 16.35
N VAL A 226 6.08 10.19 15.22
CA VAL A 226 6.29 8.74 15.12
C VAL A 226 7.56 8.40 14.38
N GLN A 227 8.20 7.34 14.83
CA GLN A 227 9.29 6.67 14.15
C GLN A 227 8.79 5.26 13.83
N PHE A 228 8.83 4.88 12.55
CA PHE A 228 8.31 3.58 12.11
C PHE A 228 9.33 2.45 12.30
N VAL A 229 10.55 2.78 12.73
CA VAL A 229 11.67 1.85 12.95
C VAL A 229 12.43 2.26 14.20
N ASP A 230 12.68 1.30 15.10
CA ASP A 230 13.40 1.51 16.35
C ASP A 230 14.88 1.08 16.23
N GLY A 231 15.77 1.71 17.00
CA GLY A 231 17.21 1.36 17.04
C GLY A 231 18.12 2.20 16.13
N PHE A 232 19.28 1.67 15.74
CA PHE A 232 20.28 2.39 14.90
C PHE A 232 19.73 2.75 13.51
N GLU A 233 18.82 1.91 12.99
CA GLU A 233 18.11 2.09 11.72
C GLU A 233 17.28 3.37 11.69
N SER A 234 16.83 3.82 12.86
CA SER A 234 16.00 5.00 13.06
C SER A 234 16.66 6.32 12.62
N ASN A 235 18.01 6.35 12.54
CA ASN A 235 18.80 7.48 12.02
C ASN A 235 18.74 7.63 10.49
N PHE A 236 18.31 6.58 9.78
CA PHE A 236 18.20 6.57 8.32
C PHE A 236 16.77 6.84 7.84
N PHE A 237 15.79 6.85 8.75
CA PHE A 237 14.40 7.21 8.46
C PHE A 237 14.12 8.68 8.76
N VAL A 238 12.98 9.18 8.26
CA VAL A 238 12.52 10.55 8.54
C VAL A 238 12.45 10.79 10.05
N SER A 239 13.08 11.87 10.51
CA SER A 239 13.17 12.19 11.94
C SER A 239 11.78 12.35 12.58
N ARG A 240 11.64 11.97 13.86
CA ARG A 240 10.39 12.11 14.63
C ARG A 240 9.80 13.52 14.51
N TRP A 241 10.65 14.55 14.58
CA TRP A 241 10.23 15.95 14.43
C TRP A 241 9.63 16.26 13.04
N THR A 242 10.20 15.72 11.98
CA THR A 242 9.69 15.94 10.62
C THR A 242 8.36 15.21 10.40
N MET A 243 8.20 14.02 10.97
CA MET A 243 6.95 13.29 10.93
C MET A 243 5.85 13.98 11.75
N HIS A 244 6.21 14.54 12.91
CA HIS A 244 5.32 15.40 13.71
C HIS A 244 4.83 16.60 12.88
N GLN A 245 5.71 17.31 12.17
CA GLN A 245 5.30 18.44 11.32
C GLN A 245 4.35 18.05 10.19
N LEU A 246 4.53 16.86 9.58
CA LEU A 246 3.59 16.35 8.58
C LEU A 246 2.20 16.13 9.17
N VAL A 247 2.12 15.40 10.29
CA VAL A 247 0.84 15.11 10.96
C VAL A 247 0.18 16.40 11.43
N SER A 248 0.94 17.30 12.06
CA SER A 248 0.43 18.58 12.53
C SER A 248 -0.12 19.46 11.40
N LEU A 249 0.59 19.59 10.27
CA LEU A 249 0.15 20.47 9.18
C LEU A 249 -0.92 19.87 8.27
N SER A 250 -1.00 18.53 8.16
CA SER A 250 -2.05 17.84 7.41
C SER A 250 -3.30 17.53 8.24
N TRP A 251 -3.21 17.35 9.56
CA TRP A 251 -4.35 17.00 10.43
C TRP A 251 -4.87 18.15 11.31
N LEU A 252 -4.02 19.03 11.88
CA LEU A 252 -4.51 20.12 12.75
C LEU A 252 -5.27 21.22 11.98
N GLY A 253 -5.14 21.27 10.66
CA GLY A 253 -6.01 22.11 9.81
C GLY A 253 -7.50 21.80 9.97
N ASN A 254 -7.86 20.58 10.42
CA ASN A 254 -9.24 20.19 10.70
C ASN A 254 -9.72 20.54 12.12
N LEU A 255 -8.82 20.77 13.08
CA LEU A 255 -9.22 21.02 14.49
C LEU A 255 -9.52 22.50 14.78
N CYS A 256 -9.03 23.44 13.96
CA CYS A 256 -9.27 24.87 14.17
C CYS A 256 -10.57 25.41 13.57
N LYS A 257 -11.40 24.59 12.90
CA LYS A 257 -12.71 25.04 12.38
C LYS A 257 -13.78 23.97 12.50
N SER A 258 -14.12 23.60 13.73
CA SER A 258 -15.48 23.15 14.05
C SER A 258 -16.26 24.37 14.55
N PRO A 259 -17.06 25.05 13.71
CA PRO A 259 -18.07 25.94 14.24
C PRO A 259 -19.22 25.08 14.77
N TYR A 260 -19.56 25.29 16.05
CA TYR A 260 -20.96 25.18 16.46
C TYR A 260 -21.80 26.19 15.66
#